data_AF-A0A9E2YCF1-F1
#
_entry.id   AF-A0A9E2YCF1-F1
#
_cell.length_a   1.000
_cell.length_b   1.000
_cell.length_c   1.000
_cell.angle_alpha   90.00
_cell.angle_beta   90.00
_cell.angle_gamma   90.00
#
_symmetry.space_group_name_H-M   'P 1'
#
loop_
_entity.id
_entity.type
_entity.pdbx_description
1 polymer ?
#
loop_
_entity_poly.entity_id
_entity_poly.type
_entity_poly.pdbx_seq_one_letter_code
_entity_poly.pdbx_strand_id
1 'polypeptide(L)'
;MNGEREYNFDGIVGPTHNYAGLSPGNLASARNKQSVSNPRAAALEGLAKMRLLHDLGVPQAVLPPQERPHVATLHALGFNGSDHQVIKRAFAVDPTLVAACTSASAMWAANAATVSPSADTADHRIHFTAANLCGLLH
;
A
#
# COMPACT_ATOMS: atom_id res chain seq x y z
N MET A 1 27.04 -20.88 14.16
CA MET A 1 26.35 -20.35 12.96
C MET A 1 25.47 -19.21 13.45
N ASN A 2 25.74 -17.98 13.03
CA ASN A 2 25.01 -16.80 13.49
C ASN A 2 23.50 -16.97 13.24
N GLY A 3 22.69 -16.72 14.25
CA GLY A 3 21.25 -17.06 14.29
C GLY A 3 20.33 -16.05 13.61
N GLU A 4 20.83 -15.28 12.64
CA GLU A 4 20.06 -14.25 11.95
C GLU A 4 19.37 -14.84 10.70
N ARG A 5 18.13 -14.42 10.45
CA ARG A 5 17.33 -14.85 9.31
C ARG A 5 16.63 -13.65 8.67
N GLU A 6 16.60 -13.63 7.35
CA GLU A 6 15.76 -12.70 6.59
C GLU A 6 14.29 -13.10 6.75
N TYR A 7 13.42 -12.10 6.91
CA TYR A 7 11.97 -12.26 6.95
C TYR A 7 11.35 -11.44 5.83
N ASN A 8 10.48 -12.08 5.05
CA ASN A 8 9.65 -11.38 4.08
C ASN A 8 8.41 -10.82 4.76
N PHE A 9 8.19 -9.51 4.66
CA PHE A 9 6.98 -8.83 5.10
C PHE A 9 6.19 -8.39 3.89
N ASP A 10 5.07 -9.06 3.63
CA ASP A 10 4.25 -8.80 2.47
C ASP A 10 3.00 -7.99 2.79
N GLY A 11 2.71 -7.00 1.94
CA GLY A 11 1.48 -6.21 2.05
C GLY A 11 0.27 -7.00 1.57
N ILE A 12 -0.75 -7.09 2.40
CA ILE A 12 -2.06 -7.65 2.00
C ILE A 12 -2.75 -6.62 1.10
N VAL A 13 -3.23 -7.07 -0.06
CA VAL A 13 -3.98 -6.22 -0.99
C VAL A 13 -5.29 -5.76 -0.34
N GLY A 14 -5.52 -4.45 -0.32
CA GLY A 14 -6.70 -3.83 0.28
C GLY A 14 -7.98 -4.00 -0.56
N PRO A 15 -9.17 -3.88 0.07
CA PRO A 15 -10.46 -4.09 -0.58
C PRO A 15 -10.78 -3.04 -1.66
N THR A 16 -10.10 -1.89 -1.65
CA THR A 16 -10.27 -0.80 -2.62
C THR A 16 -9.30 -0.88 -3.80
N HIS A 17 -8.57 -2.00 -3.96
CA HIS A 17 -7.65 -2.20 -5.08
C HIS A 17 -8.31 -1.89 -6.42
N ASN A 18 -7.74 -0.96 -7.18
CA ASN A 18 -8.27 -0.46 -8.44
C ASN A 18 -7.16 0.00 -9.38
N TYR A 19 -7.51 0.30 -10.63
CA TYR A 19 -6.59 0.79 -11.64
C TYR A 19 -6.90 2.24 -12.01
N ALA A 20 -6.50 3.20 -11.16
CA ALA A 20 -6.75 4.62 -11.39
C ALA A 20 -5.70 5.34 -12.28
N GLY A 21 -4.56 4.70 -12.57
CA GLY A 21 -3.50 5.29 -13.41
C GLY A 21 -2.82 6.51 -12.78
N LEU A 22 -2.57 6.46 -11.48
CA LEU A 22 -2.12 7.60 -10.66
C LEU A 22 -0.60 7.83 -10.63
N SER A 23 0.18 7.01 -11.34
CA SER A 23 1.65 6.99 -11.21
C SER A 23 2.30 7.31 -12.56
N PRO A 24 2.53 8.59 -12.90
CA PRO A 24 3.27 8.98 -14.10
C PRO A 24 4.63 8.28 -14.15
N GLY A 25 5.02 7.78 -15.33
CA GLY A 25 6.24 6.98 -15.51
C GLY A 25 6.08 5.48 -15.25
N ASN A 26 5.02 5.04 -14.54
CA ASN A 26 4.68 3.61 -14.43
C ASN A 26 3.79 3.19 -15.61
N LEU A 27 4.39 2.52 -16.59
CA LEU A 27 3.70 2.06 -17.80
C LEU A 27 2.54 1.09 -17.51
N ALA A 28 2.67 0.24 -16.48
CA ALA A 28 1.59 -0.70 -16.11
C ALA A 28 0.40 0.03 -15.50
N SER A 29 0.64 1.02 -14.64
CA SER A 29 -0.40 1.89 -14.08
C SER A 29 -1.15 2.66 -15.17
N ALA A 30 -0.40 3.24 -16.13
CA ALA A 30 -0.99 3.98 -17.24
C ALA A 30 -1.81 3.08 -18.20
N ARG A 31 -1.28 1.91 -18.58
CA ARG A 31 -1.91 1.01 -19.56
C ARG A 31 -3.20 0.36 -19.05
N ASN A 32 -3.30 0.13 -17.73
CA ASN A 32 -4.47 -0.52 -17.13
C ASN A 32 -5.48 0.50 -16.55
N LYS A 33 -5.26 1.80 -16.74
CA LYS A 33 -6.14 2.85 -16.22
C LYS A 33 -7.59 2.58 -16.63
N GLN A 34 -8.50 2.64 -15.66
CA GLN A 34 -9.94 2.39 -15.78
C GLN A 34 -10.36 0.94 -16.13
N SER A 35 -9.42 -0.01 -16.16
CA SER A 35 -9.78 -1.43 -16.20
C SER A 35 -10.50 -1.86 -14.92
N VAL A 36 -11.33 -2.89 -15.04
CA VAL A 36 -12.00 -3.51 -13.88
C VAL A 36 -10.96 -4.28 -13.06
N SER A 37 -10.90 -4.02 -11.76
CA SER A 37 -10.07 -4.77 -10.81
C SER A 37 -10.87 -5.88 -10.12
N ASN A 38 -10.16 -6.85 -9.53
CA ASN A 38 -10.75 -7.86 -8.67
C ASN A 38 -9.97 -7.91 -7.33
N PRO A 39 -10.33 -7.06 -6.34
CA PRO A 39 -9.60 -6.95 -5.07
C PRO A 39 -9.45 -8.29 -4.35
N ARG A 40 -10.50 -9.13 -4.39
CA ARG A 40 -10.48 -10.45 -3.75
C ARG A 40 -9.49 -11.38 -4.43
N ALA A 41 -9.48 -11.46 -5.76
CA ALA A 41 -8.49 -12.29 -6.47
C ALA A 41 -7.07 -11.79 -6.21
N ALA A 42 -6.83 -10.48 -6.29
CA ALA A 42 -5.51 -9.90 -6.03
C ALA A 42 -5.00 -10.22 -4.60
N ALA A 43 -5.88 -10.15 -3.59
CA ALA A 43 -5.53 -10.57 -2.23
C ALA A 43 -5.22 -12.07 -2.14
N LEU A 44 -6.01 -12.92 -2.79
CA LEU A 44 -5.79 -14.37 -2.81
C LEU A 44 -4.50 -14.77 -3.54
N GLU A 45 -4.16 -14.10 -4.64
CA GLU A 45 -2.89 -14.29 -5.36
C GLU A 45 -1.69 -13.96 -4.45
N GLY A 46 -1.74 -12.82 -3.76
CA GLY A 46 -0.73 -12.41 -2.80
C GLY A 46 -0.57 -13.43 -1.66
N LEU A 47 -1.68 -13.86 -1.06
CA LEU A 47 -1.69 -14.87 0.01
C LEU A 47 -1.18 -16.23 -0.46
N ALA A 48 -1.53 -16.66 -1.67
CA ALA A 48 -1.04 -17.92 -2.24
C ALA A 48 0.48 -17.89 -2.40
N LYS A 49 1.05 -16.77 -2.87
CA LYS A 49 2.50 -16.58 -2.95
C LYS A 49 3.16 -16.62 -1.57
N MET A 50 2.65 -15.85 -0.60
CA MET A 50 3.18 -15.84 0.78
C MET A 50 3.17 -17.25 1.37
N ARG A 51 2.08 -17.99 1.17
CA ARG A 51 1.94 -19.36 1.66
C ARG A 51 2.93 -20.31 1.00
N LEU A 52 3.10 -20.22 -0.32
CA LEU A 52 4.08 -21.02 -1.05
C LEU A 52 5.50 -20.82 -0.50
N LEU A 53 5.93 -19.57 -0.31
CA LEU A 53 7.25 -19.27 0.24
C LEU A 53 7.41 -19.79 1.67
N HIS A 54 6.38 -19.63 2.49
CA HIS A 54 6.36 -20.17 3.84
C HIS A 54 6.48 -21.70 3.86
N ASP A 55 5.74 -22.40 3.01
CA ASP A 55 5.78 -23.86 2.89
C ASP A 55 7.15 -24.36 2.39
N LEU A 56 7.89 -23.53 1.63
CA LEU A 56 9.28 -23.77 1.22
C LEU A 56 10.32 -23.42 2.32
N GLY A 57 9.88 -23.00 3.50
CA GLY A 57 10.74 -22.70 4.64
C GLY A 57 11.27 -21.26 4.71
N VAL A 58 10.78 -20.36 3.85
CA VAL A 58 11.13 -18.93 3.91
C VAL A 58 10.32 -18.25 5.01
N PRO A 59 10.94 -17.57 5.98
CA PRO A 59 10.21 -16.85 7.02
C PRO A 59 9.33 -15.75 6.44
N GLN A 60 8.05 -15.77 6.79
CA GLN A 60 7.02 -14.94 6.18
C GLN A 60 6.19 -14.23 7.25
N ALA A 61 5.90 -12.95 7.01
CA ALA A 61 5.00 -12.12 7.79
C ALA A 61 4.12 -11.28 6.85
N VAL A 62 3.10 -10.63 7.43
CA VAL A 62 2.12 -9.84 6.68
C VAL A 62 1.98 -8.44 7.27
N LEU A 63 1.74 -7.46 6.39
CA LEU A 63 1.34 -6.10 6.73
C LEU A 63 -0.12 -5.90 6.30
N PRO A 64 -1.01 -5.43 7.20
CA PRO A 64 -2.41 -5.22 6.86
C PRO A 64 -2.57 -4.06 5.86
N PRO A 65 -3.68 -4.03 5.10
CA PRO A 65 -4.00 -2.87 4.27
C PRO A 65 -4.30 -1.65 5.15
N GLN A 66 -4.20 -0.45 4.57
CA GLN A 66 -4.57 0.79 5.24
C GLN A 66 -6.07 1.09 5.11
N GLU A 67 -6.57 1.98 5.96
CA GLU A 67 -7.92 2.52 5.84
C GLU A 67 -8.09 3.23 4.49
N ARG A 68 -9.09 2.80 3.72
CA ARG A 68 -9.47 3.37 2.43
C ARG A 68 -11.00 3.27 2.27
N PRO A 69 -11.70 4.32 1.78
CA PRO A 69 -11.22 5.66 1.44
C PRO A 69 -10.61 6.39 2.64
N HIS A 70 -9.49 7.09 2.46
CA HIS A 70 -8.87 7.85 3.55
C HIS A 70 -9.54 9.23 3.69
N VAL A 71 -10.65 9.26 4.43
CA VAL A 71 -11.54 10.44 4.55
C VAL A 71 -10.83 11.61 5.25
N ALA A 72 -9.90 11.33 6.16
CA ALA A 72 -9.13 12.35 6.86
C ALA A 72 -8.36 13.30 5.90
N THR A 73 -7.81 12.77 4.80
CA THR A 73 -7.17 13.62 3.77
C THR A 73 -8.18 14.54 3.09
N LEU A 74 -9.39 14.05 2.79
CA LEU A 74 -10.43 14.89 2.20
C LEU A 74 -10.86 16.00 3.17
N HIS A 75 -10.98 15.71 4.46
CA HIS A 75 -11.21 16.74 5.47
C HIS A 75 -10.08 17.78 5.51
N ALA A 76 -8.82 17.34 5.49
CA ALA A 76 -7.66 18.23 5.47
C ALA A 76 -7.62 19.14 4.22
N LEU A 77 -8.19 18.68 3.11
CA LEU A 77 -8.35 19.45 1.87
C LEU A 77 -9.58 20.37 1.86
N GLY A 78 -10.30 20.48 2.97
CA GLY A 78 -11.40 21.42 3.17
C GLY A 78 -12.80 20.89 2.85
N PHE A 79 -12.94 19.59 2.56
CA PHE A 79 -14.26 18.98 2.44
C PHE A 79 -14.88 18.79 3.83
N ASN A 80 -16.11 19.27 4.01
CA ASN A 80 -16.80 19.24 5.30
C ASN A 80 -18.13 18.45 5.20
N GLY A 81 -18.59 17.91 6.33
CA GLY A 81 -19.80 17.08 6.44
C GLY A 81 -19.49 15.70 7.03
N SER A 82 -20.44 14.78 6.91
CA SER A 82 -20.17 13.36 7.21
C SER A 82 -19.28 12.72 6.15
N ASP A 83 -18.63 11.59 6.47
CA ASP A 83 -17.75 10.85 5.55
C ASP A 83 -18.38 10.64 4.17
N HIS A 84 -19.63 10.19 4.14
CA HIS A 84 -20.37 10.00 2.89
C HIS A 84 -20.55 11.32 2.10
N GLN A 85 -20.88 12.42 2.79
CA GLN A 85 -21.01 13.73 2.15
C GLN A 85 -19.67 14.23 1.63
N VAL A 86 -18.59 14.04 2.40
CA VAL A 86 -17.22 14.43 2.05
C VAL A 86 -16.77 13.69 0.81
N ILE A 87 -16.90 12.36 0.77
CA ILE A 87 -16.56 11.55 -0.40
C ILE A 87 -17.38 11.97 -1.62
N LYS A 88 -18.71 12.12 -1.48
CA LYS A 88 -19.60 12.52 -2.57
C LYS A 88 -19.23 13.90 -3.14
N ARG A 89 -18.95 14.87 -2.27
CA ARG A 89 -18.57 16.24 -2.66
C ARG A 89 -17.20 16.24 -3.33
N ALA A 90 -16.22 15.55 -2.77
CA ALA A 90 -14.89 15.42 -3.36
C ALA A 90 -14.96 14.78 -4.75
N PHE A 91 -15.75 13.72 -4.92
CA PHE A 91 -15.93 13.05 -6.20
C PHE A 91 -16.56 13.97 -7.26
N ALA A 92 -17.51 14.82 -6.87
CA ALA A 92 -18.12 15.79 -7.79
C ALA A 92 -17.16 16.91 -8.23
N VAL A 93 -16.14 17.22 -7.41
CA VAL A 93 -15.11 18.23 -7.71
C VAL A 93 -13.97 17.62 -8.54
N ASP A 94 -13.38 16.54 -8.05
CA ASP A 94 -12.31 15.81 -8.72
C ASP A 94 -12.35 14.31 -8.38
N PRO A 95 -12.84 13.46 -9.30
CA PRO A 95 -12.81 12.01 -9.15
C PRO A 95 -11.39 11.45 -8.97
N THR A 96 -10.36 12.09 -9.53
CA THR A 96 -8.96 11.64 -9.41
C THR A 96 -8.46 11.77 -7.99
N LEU A 97 -8.86 12.83 -7.27
CA LEU A 97 -8.53 13.00 -5.87
C LEU A 97 -9.12 11.87 -5.01
N VAL A 98 -10.39 11.50 -5.24
CA VAL A 98 -11.01 10.37 -4.53
C VAL A 98 -10.33 9.04 -4.90
N ALA A 99 -9.93 8.88 -6.16
CA ALA A 99 -9.15 7.73 -6.59
C ALA A 99 -7.80 7.63 -5.83
N ALA A 100 -7.11 8.77 -5.63
CA ALA A 100 -5.91 8.82 -4.80
C ALA A 100 -6.18 8.40 -3.35
N CYS A 101 -7.25 8.91 -2.73
CA CYS A 101 -7.64 8.54 -1.37
C CYS A 101 -8.19 7.11 -1.23
N THR A 102 -8.40 6.39 -2.33
CA THR A 102 -8.90 5.00 -2.33
C THR A 102 -7.89 3.98 -2.87
N SER A 103 -6.69 4.42 -3.26
CA SER A 103 -5.64 3.55 -3.77
C SER A 103 -5.23 2.49 -2.74
N ALA A 104 -5.04 1.25 -3.19
CA ALA A 104 -4.46 0.17 -2.38
C ALA A 104 -2.91 0.11 -2.50
N SER A 105 -2.25 1.21 -2.85
CA SER A 105 -0.80 1.31 -3.07
C SER A 105 0.05 0.80 -1.91
N ALA A 106 -0.45 0.90 -0.67
CA ALA A 106 0.22 0.38 0.53
C ALA A 106 0.50 -1.13 0.50
N MET A 107 -0.10 -1.90 -0.43
CA MET A 107 0.23 -3.31 -0.65
C MET A 107 1.68 -3.52 -1.11
N TRP A 108 2.31 -2.50 -1.73
CA TRP A 108 3.71 -2.54 -2.13
C TRP A 108 4.63 -2.24 -0.94
N ALA A 109 4.73 -3.21 -0.02
CA ALA A 109 5.53 -3.12 1.21
C ALA A 109 7.01 -2.80 0.97
N ALA A 110 7.56 -3.11 -0.22
CA ALA A 110 8.92 -2.74 -0.61
C ALA A 110 9.16 -1.22 -0.59
N ASN A 111 8.11 -0.41 -0.68
CA ASN A 111 8.18 1.04 -0.59
C ASN A 111 7.88 1.58 0.82
N ALA A 112 7.57 0.73 1.80
CA ALA A 112 7.12 1.20 3.12
C ALA A 112 8.24 1.84 3.95
N ALA A 113 9.43 1.22 3.95
CA ALA A 113 10.56 1.66 4.76
C ALA A 113 11.88 1.14 4.21
N THR A 114 12.98 1.76 4.65
CA THR A 114 14.32 1.18 4.59
C THR A 114 14.64 0.53 5.93
N VAL A 115 15.16 -0.70 5.89
CA VAL A 115 15.50 -1.48 7.09
C VAL A 115 17.02 -1.51 7.24
N SER A 116 17.51 -1.22 8.45
CA SER A 116 18.91 -1.42 8.84
C SER A 116 18.97 -2.54 9.87
N PRO A 117 19.54 -3.70 9.52
CA PRO A 117 19.75 -4.80 10.46
C PRO A 117 20.62 -4.38 11.64
N SER A 118 20.46 -5.06 12.79
CA SER A 118 21.27 -4.81 14.00
C SER A 118 22.77 -5.02 13.80
N ALA A 119 23.16 -5.83 12.82
CA ALA A 119 24.56 -6.03 12.46
C ALA A 119 25.21 -4.76 11.87
N ASP A 120 24.41 -3.85 11.31
CA ASP A 120 24.87 -2.68 10.57
C ASP A 120 24.67 -1.36 11.34
N THR A 121 24.09 -1.41 12.54
CA THR A 121 23.71 -0.20 13.31
C THR A 121 24.57 -0.03 14.55
N ALA A 122 24.90 1.22 14.88
CA ALA A 122 25.81 1.54 15.99
C ALA A 122 25.27 1.17 17.38
N ASP A 123 23.95 1.08 17.55
CA ASP A 123 23.29 0.70 18.80
C ASP A 123 22.87 -0.78 18.84
N HIS A 124 23.25 -1.56 17.81
CA HIS A 124 22.90 -2.97 17.64
C HIS A 124 21.39 -3.25 17.69
N ARG A 125 20.56 -2.29 17.26
CA ARG A 125 19.10 -2.46 17.11
C ARG A 125 18.71 -2.53 15.65
N ILE A 126 17.57 -3.16 15.37
CA ILE A 126 16.96 -3.09 14.03
C ILE A 126 16.26 -1.74 13.92
N HIS A 127 16.56 -0.98 12.86
CA HIS A 127 15.91 0.30 12.58
C HIS A 127 15.04 0.21 11.33
N PHE A 128 13.86 0.83 11.39
CA PHE A 128 12.95 0.99 10.26
C PHE A 128 12.75 2.49 10.04
N THR A 129 13.17 2.99 8.88
CA THR A 129 12.94 4.38 8.48
C THR A 129 11.85 4.43 7.43
N ALA A 130 10.68 4.97 7.77
CA ALA A 130 9.55 5.06 6.84
C ALA A 130 9.89 5.94 5.63
N ALA A 131 9.49 5.50 4.44
CA ALA A 131 9.62 6.30 3.22
C ALA A 131 8.48 7.32 3.16
N ASN A 132 8.80 8.57 2.83
CA ASN A 132 7.79 9.63 2.73
C ASN A 132 6.90 9.53 1.48
N LEU A 133 7.39 8.84 0.44
CA LEU A 133 6.74 8.64 -0.86
C LEU A 133 6.20 9.93 -1.51
N CYS A 134 6.83 11.09 -1.23
CA CYS A 134 6.28 12.41 -1.57
C CYS A 134 6.18 12.71 -3.07
N GLY A 135 6.71 11.84 -3.95
CA GLY A 135 6.57 11.96 -5.40
C GLY A 135 5.17 11.62 -5.91
N LEU A 136 4.35 10.91 -5.12
CA LEU A 136 2.99 10.51 -5.47
C LEU A 136 2.06 10.73 -4.27
N LEU A 137 0.90 11.37 -4.49
CA LEU A 137 -0.04 11.71 -3.41
C LEU A 137 -0.70 10.51 -2.70
N HIS A 138 -0.78 9.35 -3.37
CA HIS A 138 -1.73 8.27 -3.07
C HIS A 138 -1.16 7.07 -2.29
#